data_AF-A0A7Y9QYA2-F1
#
_entry.id   AF-A0A7Y9QYA2-F1
#
_cell.length_a   1.000
_cell.length_b   1.000
_cell.length_c   1.000
_cell.angle_alpha   90.00
_cell.angle_beta   90.00
_cell.angle_gamma   90.00
#
_symmetry.space_group_name_H-M   'P 1'
#
loop_
_entity.id
_entity.type
_entity.pdbx_description
1 polymer ?
#
loop_
_entity_poly.entity_id
_entity_poly.type
_entity_poly.pdbx_seq_one_letter_code
_entity_poly.pdbx_strand_id
1 'polypeptide(L)'
;MTNETRKTLDAIRALALKDLETASDEDIRAEFAAEGIDPDQLATSIAASLDDVLAASLRQQAAAAKVAMQVRATPRKSLRPTLDRIKERIAHAFAAEPQLATAFREGSRQSDADLETLYDDLVLMGKIPNTDDGH
;
A
#
# COMPACT_ATOMS: atom_id res chain seq x y z
N MET A 1 22.20 5.21 -38.20
CA MET A 1 23.55 4.98 -37.64
C MET A 1 24.21 3.86 -38.40
N THR A 2 25.39 4.09 -38.95
CA THR A 2 26.19 3.07 -39.63
C THR A 2 27.00 2.27 -38.60
N ASN A 3 27.46 1.08 -38.98
CA ASN A 3 28.29 0.23 -38.11
C ASN A 3 29.58 0.98 -37.66
N GLU A 4 30.15 1.77 -38.56
CA GLU A 4 31.32 2.61 -38.29
C GLU A 4 31.01 3.70 -37.23
N THR A 5 29.88 4.41 -37.32
CA THR A 5 29.51 5.37 -36.25
C THR A 5 29.30 4.74 -34.88
N ARG A 6 28.90 3.46 -34.82
CA ARG A 6 28.76 2.74 -33.55
C ARG A 6 30.14 2.40 -32.97
N LYS A 7 31.03 1.84 -33.78
CA LYS A 7 32.41 1.54 -33.37
C LYS A 7 33.16 2.78 -32.89
N THR A 8 32.97 3.94 -33.55
CA THR A 8 33.60 5.19 -33.11
C THR A 8 33.08 5.65 -31.75
N LEU A 9 31.76 5.55 -31.51
CA LEU A 9 31.18 5.89 -30.21
C LEU A 9 31.68 4.95 -29.11
N ASP A 10 31.77 3.66 -29.39
CA ASP A 10 32.28 2.67 -28.44
C ASP A 10 33.77 2.93 -28.11
N ALA A 11 34.58 3.32 -29.10
CA ALA A 11 35.98 3.69 -28.89
C ALA A 11 36.13 4.98 -28.06
N ILE A 12 35.31 6.00 -28.33
CA ILE A 12 35.28 7.23 -27.53
C ILE A 12 34.88 6.93 -26.09
N ARG A 13 33.85 6.09 -25.90
CA ARG A 13 33.40 5.67 -24.57
C ARG A 13 34.51 4.92 -23.82
N ALA A 14 35.20 4.00 -24.48
CA ALA A 14 36.29 3.25 -23.86
C ALA A 14 37.45 4.17 -23.45
N LEU A 15 37.77 5.17 -24.26
CA LEU A 15 38.78 6.17 -23.94
C LEU A 15 38.37 7.03 -22.75
N ALA A 16 37.13 7.54 -22.75
CA ALA A 16 36.61 8.37 -21.66
C ALA A 16 36.54 7.62 -20.33
N LEU A 17 36.17 6.32 -20.35
CA LEU A 17 36.18 5.49 -19.14
C LEU A 17 37.61 5.27 -18.61
N LYS A 18 38.56 5.01 -19.49
CA LYS A 18 39.97 4.86 -19.10
C LYS A 18 40.54 6.14 -18.50
N ASP A 19 40.17 7.28 -19.06
CA ASP A 19 40.58 8.60 -18.55
C ASP A 19 40.02 8.82 -17.13
N LEU A 20 38.72 8.56 -16.95
CA LEU A 20 38.05 8.65 -15.65
C LEU A 20 38.65 7.69 -14.60
N GLU A 21 39.02 6.47 -14.99
CA GLU A 21 39.69 5.51 -14.09
C GLU A 21 41.11 5.96 -13.69
N THR A 22 41.76 6.79 -14.50
CA THR A 22 43.12 7.29 -14.27
C THR A 22 43.13 8.63 -13.53
N ALA A 23 42.06 9.41 -13.66
CA ALA A 23 41.90 10.68 -12.98
C ALA A 23 41.85 10.50 -11.45
N SER A 24 42.58 11.34 -10.73
CA SER A 24 42.49 11.36 -9.27
C SER A 24 41.27 12.17 -8.82
N ASP A 25 40.78 11.91 -7.60
CA ASP A 25 39.71 12.71 -6.99
C ASP A 25 40.03 14.21 -6.94
N GLU A 26 41.32 14.56 -6.87
CA GLU A 26 41.79 15.95 -6.86
C GLU A 26 41.67 16.58 -8.26
N ASP A 27 42.01 15.83 -9.30
CA ASP A 27 41.87 16.27 -10.70
C ASP A 27 40.39 16.49 -11.04
N ILE A 28 39.53 15.55 -10.64
CA ILE A 28 38.08 15.64 -10.82
C ILE A 28 37.53 16.87 -10.10
N ARG A 29 37.94 17.12 -8.84
CA ARG A 29 37.52 18.31 -8.10
C ARG A 29 38.01 19.61 -8.73
N ALA A 30 39.23 19.62 -9.26
CA ALA A 30 39.78 20.78 -9.97
C ALA A 30 39.01 21.09 -11.26
N GLU A 31 38.57 20.07 -12.00
CA GLU A 31 37.73 20.23 -13.18
C GLU A 31 36.36 20.84 -12.83
N PHE A 32 35.68 20.29 -11.81
CA PHE A 32 34.43 20.88 -11.32
C PHE A 32 34.61 22.34 -10.90
N ALA A 33 35.68 22.65 -10.16
CA ALA A 33 35.99 24.02 -9.75
C ALA A 33 36.29 24.95 -10.95
N ALA A 34 36.97 24.46 -11.99
CA ALA A 34 37.24 25.21 -13.22
C ALA A 34 35.96 25.54 -13.99
N GLU A 35 34.94 24.68 -13.91
CA GLU A 35 33.60 24.93 -14.46
C GLU A 35 32.71 25.78 -13.54
N GLY A 36 33.22 26.17 -12.36
CA GLY A 36 32.46 26.93 -11.36
C GLY A 36 31.39 26.10 -10.65
N ILE A 37 31.49 24.78 -10.71
CA ILE A 37 30.58 23.83 -10.08
C ILE A 37 31.17 23.44 -8.72
N ASP A 38 30.39 23.62 -7.66
CA ASP A 38 30.70 23.09 -6.33
C ASP A 38 30.11 21.66 -6.21
N PRO A 39 30.94 20.60 -6.11
CA PRO A 39 30.47 19.23 -6.02
C PRO A 39 29.55 18.99 -4.82
N ASP A 40 29.80 19.64 -3.69
CA ASP A 40 29.03 19.45 -2.46
C ASP A 40 27.64 20.09 -2.59
N GLN A 41 27.56 21.27 -3.22
CA GLN A 41 26.28 21.89 -3.54
C GLN A 41 25.49 21.07 -4.56
N LEU A 42 26.17 20.54 -5.58
CA LEU A 42 25.53 19.67 -6.57
C LEU A 42 24.96 18.40 -5.90
N ALA A 43 25.75 17.72 -5.08
CA ALA A 43 25.32 16.54 -4.33
C ALA A 43 24.11 16.85 -3.42
N THR A 44 24.15 17.98 -2.71
CA THR A 44 23.04 18.43 -1.86
C THR A 44 21.77 18.69 -2.66
N SER A 45 21.88 19.31 -3.84
CA SER A 45 20.73 19.57 -4.72
C SER A 45 20.10 18.28 -5.24
N ILE A 46 20.93 17.28 -5.59
CA ILE A 46 20.46 15.98 -6.06
C ILE A 46 19.73 15.27 -4.92
N ALA A 47 20.32 15.23 -3.72
CA ALA A 47 19.71 14.61 -2.55
C ALA A 47 18.33 15.22 -2.23
N ALA A 48 18.23 16.55 -2.20
CA ALA A 48 16.95 17.24 -1.98
C ALA A 48 15.91 16.88 -3.04
N SER A 49 16.31 16.85 -4.33
CA SER A 49 15.40 16.48 -5.42
C SER A 49 14.91 15.02 -5.34
N LEU A 50 15.77 14.10 -4.89
CA LEU A 50 15.43 12.70 -4.72
C LEU A 50 14.42 12.52 -3.59
N ASP A 51 14.61 13.21 -2.47
CA ASP A 51 13.67 13.17 -1.35
C ASP A 51 12.28 13.64 -1.76
N ASP A 52 12.19 14.72 -2.56
CA ASP A 52 10.92 15.22 -3.08
C ASP A 52 10.23 14.21 -4.01
N VAL A 53 10.98 13.58 -4.91
CA VAL A 53 10.46 12.55 -5.84
C VAL A 53 9.99 11.31 -5.08
N LEU A 54 10.77 10.85 -4.10
CA LEU A 54 10.41 9.70 -3.26
C LEU A 54 9.17 10.00 -2.43
N ALA A 55 9.10 11.17 -1.79
CA ALA A 55 7.94 11.59 -1.03
C ALA A 55 6.69 11.68 -1.93
N ALA A 56 6.80 12.22 -3.14
CA ALA A 56 5.70 12.26 -4.11
C ALA A 56 5.22 10.84 -4.50
N SER A 57 6.16 9.94 -4.80
CA SER A 57 5.84 8.54 -5.13
C SER A 57 5.13 7.82 -3.99
N LEU A 58 5.61 7.97 -2.75
CA LEU A 58 4.98 7.38 -1.57
C LEU A 58 3.56 7.92 -1.34
N ARG A 59 3.34 9.23 -1.48
CA ARG A 59 2.00 9.82 -1.37
C ARG A 59 1.05 9.28 -2.44
N GLN A 60 1.53 9.11 -3.68
CA GLN A 60 0.74 8.55 -4.77
C GLN A 60 0.37 7.09 -4.49
N GLN A 61 1.30 6.28 -4.01
CA GLN A 61 1.03 4.89 -3.61
C GLN A 61 0.01 4.82 -2.46
N ALA A 62 0.15 5.67 -1.45
CA ALA A 62 -0.80 5.73 -0.34
C ALA A 62 -2.21 6.15 -0.81
N ALA A 63 -2.30 7.13 -1.72
CA ALA A 63 -3.57 7.54 -2.32
C ALA A 63 -4.21 6.40 -3.12
N ALA A 64 -3.44 5.70 -3.95
CA ALA A 64 -3.91 4.55 -4.71
C ALA A 64 -4.39 3.41 -3.80
N ALA A 65 -3.65 3.10 -2.73
CA ALA A 65 -4.03 2.10 -1.74
C ALA A 65 -5.34 2.47 -1.03
N LYS A 66 -5.53 3.74 -0.67
CA LYS A 66 -6.77 4.24 -0.05
C LYS A 66 -7.97 4.06 -0.99
N VAL A 67 -7.80 4.37 -2.28
CA VAL A 67 -8.85 4.15 -3.29
C VAL A 67 -9.16 2.66 -3.43
N ALA A 68 -8.15 1.80 -3.51
CA ALA A 68 -8.34 0.35 -3.60
C ALA A 68 -9.08 -0.21 -2.37
N MET A 69 -8.79 0.28 -1.17
CA MET A 69 -9.52 -0.09 0.05
C MET A 69 -10.98 0.37 0.02
N GLN A 70 -11.28 1.57 -0.46
CA GLN A 70 -12.66 2.05 -0.60
C GLN A 70 -13.47 1.23 -1.60
N VAL A 71 -12.87 0.81 -2.72
CA VAL A 71 -13.52 -0.10 -3.69
C VAL A 71 -13.81 -1.46 -3.06
N ARG A 72 -12.94 -1.95 -2.16
CA ARG A 72 -13.18 -3.19 -1.42
C ARG A 72 -14.23 -3.06 -0.31
N ALA A 73 -14.42 -1.84 0.20
CA ALA A 73 -15.38 -1.50 1.23
C ALA A 73 -16.76 -1.10 0.69
N THR A 74 -17.05 -1.27 -0.62
CA THR A 74 -18.43 -1.21 -1.09
C THR A 74 -19.22 -2.24 -0.28
N PRO A 75 -20.22 -1.83 0.52
CA PRO A 75 -21.01 -2.77 1.27
C PRO A 75 -21.68 -3.65 0.23
N ARG A 76 -21.33 -4.94 0.22
CA ARG A 76 -22.19 -5.92 -0.41
C ARG A 76 -23.54 -5.68 0.23
N LYS A 77 -24.52 -5.26 -0.56
CA LYS A 77 -25.93 -5.38 -0.19
C LYS A 77 -26.21 -6.88 -0.10
N SER A 78 -25.70 -7.54 0.94
CA SER A 78 -26.29 -8.76 1.42
C SER A 78 -27.72 -8.36 1.75
N LEU A 79 -28.68 -9.05 1.13
CA LEU A 79 -30.08 -8.98 1.52
C LEU A 79 -30.10 -9.37 3.00
N ARG A 80 -30.07 -8.37 3.88
CA ARG A 80 -30.11 -8.62 5.32
C ARG A 80 -31.35 -9.48 5.58
N PRO A 81 -31.19 -10.66 6.20
CA PRO A 81 -32.34 -11.43 6.64
C PRO A 81 -33.21 -10.58 7.55
N THR A 82 -34.50 -10.91 7.65
CA THR A 82 -35.39 -10.26 8.62
C THR A 82 -34.80 -10.36 10.03
N LEU A 83 -35.12 -9.38 10.89
CA LEU A 83 -34.56 -9.27 12.23
C LEU A 83 -34.77 -10.53 13.09
N ASP A 84 -35.86 -11.26 12.85
CA ASP A 84 -36.13 -12.55 13.50
C ASP A 84 -35.13 -13.64 13.06
N ARG A 85 -34.79 -13.69 11.76
CA ARG A 85 -33.80 -14.63 11.21
C ARG A 85 -32.39 -14.29 11.67
N ILE A 86 -32.10 -13.02 11.93
CA ILE A 86 -30.85 -12.57 12.56
C ILE A 86 -30.75 -13.11 14.00
N LYS A 87 -31.81 -12.96 14.81
CA LYS A 87 -31.86 -13.47 16.19
C LYS A 87 -31.64 -14.98 16.26
N GLU A 88 -32.28 -15.74 15.36
CA GLU A 88 -32.10 -17.19 15.27
C GLU A 88 -30.65 -17.58 14.93
N ARG A 89 -30.02 -16.91 13.96
CA ARG A 89 -28.65 -17.20 13.56
C ARG A 89 -27.64 -16.87 14.66
N ILE A 90 -27.85 -15.77 15.39
CA ILE A 90 -27.03 -15.41 16.57
C ILE A 90 -27.19 -16.48 17.66
N ALA A 91 -28.43 -16.90 17.96
CA ALA A 91 -28.70 -17.95 18.94
C ALA A 91 -28.02 -19.29 18.56
N HIS A 92 -28.06 -19.66 17.28
CA HIS A 92 -27.38 -20.84 16.77
C HIS A 92 -25.85 -20.74 16.88
N ALA A 93 -25.28 -19.57 16.57
CA ALA A 93 -23.83 -19.33 16.72
C ALA A 93 -23.40 -19.41 18.19
N PHE A 94 -24.20 -18.88 19.11
CA PHE A 94 -23.95 -18.98 20.56
C PHE A 94 -24.12 -20.41 21.10
N ALA A 95 -25.01 -21.21 20.52
CA ALA A 95 -25.14 -22.63 20.85
C ALA A 95 -23.93 -23.44 20.37
N ALA A 96 -23.39 -23.11 19.19
CA ALA A 96 -22.20 -23.75 18.63
C ALA A 96 -20.90 -23.34 19.36
N GLU A 97 -20.78 -22.07 19.74
CA GLU A 97 -19.63 -21.53 20.45
C GLU A 97 -20.06 -20.71 21.69
N PRO A 98 -20.24 -21.35 22.85
CA PRO A 98 -20.68 -20.69 24.09
C PRO A 98 -19.76 -19.56 24.57
N GLN A 99 -18.49 -19.54 24.13
CA GLN A 99 -17.53 -18.49 24.45
C GLN A 99 -17.90 -17.13 23.83
N LEU A 100 -18.58 -17.13 22.69
CA LEU A 100 -19.10 -15.91 22.04
C LEU A 100 -20.23 -15.28 22.87
N ALA A 101 -21.01 -16.11 23.57
CA ALA A 101 -22.10 -15.65 24.42
C ALA A 101 -21.62 -15.03 25.74
N THR A 102 -20.41 -15.37 26.21
CA THR A 102 -19.85 -14.82 27.46
C THR A 102 -19.57 -13.33 27.33
N ALA A 103 -19.05 -12.89 26.18
CA ALA A 103 -18.86 -11.47 25.87
C ALA A 103 -20.19 -10.70 25.68
N PHE A 104 -21.30 -11.42 25.53
CA PHE A 104 -22.62 -10.87 25.23
C PHE A 104 -23.52 -10.70 26.47
N ARG A 105 -23.30 -11.50 27.53
CA ARG A 105 -24.17 -11.52 28.73
C ARG A 105 -24.02 -10.33 29.68
N GLU A 106 -23.01 -9.48 29.54
CA GLU A 106 -22.73 -8.39 30.49
C GLU A 106 -23.46 -7.06 30.21
N GLY A 107 -24.23 -6.94 29.12
CA GLY A 107 -24.94 -5.72 28.75
C GLY A 107 -26.44 -5.90 28.59
N SER A 108 -27.22 -5.01 29.22
CA SER A 108 -28.69 -4.90 29.17
C SER A 108 -29.29 -4.98 27.76
N ARG A 109 -30.55 -5.47 27.68
CA ARG A 109 -31.48 -5.47 26.53
C ARG A 109 -30.96 -4.71 25.30
N GLN A 110 -30.30 -5.44 24.41
CA GLN A 110 -29.80 -4.89 23.16
C GLN A 110 -30.95 -4.38 22.28
N SER A 111 -30.74 -3.24 21.66
CA SER A 111 -31.67 -2.70 20.66
C SER A 111 -31.58 -3.51 19.36
N ASP A 112 -32.61 -3.40 18.53
CA ASP A 112 -32.65 -4.04 17.21
C ASP A 112 -31.43 -3.66 16.34
N ALA A 113 -30.91 -2.43 16.50
CA ALA A 113 -29.71 -1.96 15.80
C ALA A 113 -28.40 -2.59 16.32
N ASP A 114 -28.33 -2.92 17.62
CA ASP A 114 -27.18 -3.60 18.22
C ASP A 114 -27.11 -5.05 17.74
N LEU A 115 -28.26 -5.70 17.59
CA LEU A 115 -28.38 -7.07 17.07
C LEU A 115 -27.98 -7.16 15.59
N GLU A 116 -28.34 -6.16 14.78
CA GLU A 116 -27.91 -6.08 13.38
C GLU A 116 -26.40 -5.89 13.25
N THR A 117 -25.82 -5.01 14.09
CA THR A 117 -24.37 -4.75 14.08
C THR A 117 -23.59 -6.01 14.49
N LEU A 118 -24.07 -6.72 15.53
CA LEU A 118 -23.45 -7.97 15.96
C LEU A 118 -23.53 -9.07 14.90
N TYR A 119 -24.64 -9.15 14.17
CA TYR A 119 -24.78 -10.10 13.08
C TYR A 119 -23.72 -9.86 12.00
N ASP A 120 -23.52 -8.60 11.61
CA ASP A 120 -22.50 -8.22 10.64
C ASP A 120 -21.09 -8.59 11.14
N ASP A 121 -20.80 -8.38 12.43
CA ASP A 121 -19.52 -8.77 13.04
C ASP A 121 -19.32 -10.30 13.06
N LEU A 122 -20.35 -11.08 13.41
CA LEU A 122 -20.29 -12.55 13.44
C LEU A 122 -20.15 -13.15 12.03
N VAL A 123 -20.75 -12.52 11.03
CA VAL A 123 -20.57 -12.85 9.62
C VAL A 123 -19.15 -12.52 9.15
N LEU A 124 -18.62 -11.37 9.54
CA LEU A 124 -17.26 -10.94 9.19
C LEU A 124 -16.19 -11.84 9.83
N MET A 125 -16.44 -12.33 11.04
CA MET A 125 -15.61 -13.34 11.72
C MET A 125 -15.76 -14.76 11.15
N GLY A 126 -16.65 -14.97 10.17
CA GLY A 126 -16.91 -16.27 9.57
C GLY A 126 -17.61 -17.28 10.49
N LYS A 127 -18.19 -16.80 11.60
CA LYS A 127 -18.90 -17.61 12.60
C LYS A 127 -20.34 -17.90 12.21
N ILE A 128 -20.93 -17.02 11.40
CA ILE A 128 -22.20 -17.27 10.72
C ILE A 128 -21.90 -17.41 9.22
N PRO A 129 -22.25 -18.54 8.58
CA PRO A 129 -22.08 -18.69 7.15
C PRO A 129 -22.93 -17.65 6.41
N ASN A 130 -22.28 -16.99 5.44
CA ASN A 130 -22.88 -15.97 4.56
C ASN A 130 -23.86 -16.57 3.53
N THR A 131 -24.18 -17.86 3.65
CA THR A 131 -25.14 -18.51 2.78
C THR A 131 -26.54 -18.00 3.15
N ASP A 132 -27.11 -17.22 2.23
CA ASP A 132 -28.54 -17.24 2.03
C ASP A 132 -28.85 -18.59 1.38
N ASP A 133 -28.89 -19.64 2.20
CA ASP A 133 -29.43 -20.93 1.79
C ASP A 133 -30.94 -20.73 1.59
N GLY A 134 -31.27 -20.21 0.41
CA GLY A 134 -32.54 -20.44 -0.24
C GLY A 134 -32.47 -21.82 -0.87
N HIS A 135 -32.88 -22.83 -0.13
CA HIS A 135 -33.83 -23.87 -0.53
C HIS A 135 -34.18 -24.78 0.65
#